data_AF-A0AAU7LDT2-F1
#
_entry.id   AF-A0AAU7LDT2-F1
#
_cell.length_a   1.000
_cell.length_b   1.000
_cell.length_c   1.000
_cell.angle_alpha   90.00
_cell.angle_beta   90.00
_cell.angle_gamma   90.00
#
_symmetry.space_group_name_H-M   'P 1'
#
loop_
_entity.id
_entity.type
_entity.pdbx_description
1 polymer ?
#
loop_
_entity_poly.entity_id
_entity_poly.type
_entity_poly.pdbx_seq_one_letter_code
_entity_poly.pdbx_strand_id
1 'polypeptide(L)'
;MRNCLHMFKGYRVPLETVQAVRQAIIDTRRQVDVVALRAMVVPALVAVSPWLRVSREEAAVAAVESFLFDAVRAGLVKRHSNAWTFPHWWRVRQPEAAECR
;
A
#
# COMPACT_ATOMS: atom_id res chain seq x y z
N MET A 1 -8.16 -10.40 -15.17
CA MET A 1 -7.65 -10.17 -13.80
C MET A 1 -6.67 -11.28 -13.45
N ARG A 2 -5.36 -11.02 -13.51
CA ARG A 2 -4.38 -12.02 -13.07
C ARG A 2 -4.44 -12.06 -11.55
N ASN A 3 -4.79 -13.22 -10.99
CA ASN A 3 -4.61 -13.55 -9.58
C ASN A 3 -3.09 -13.56 -9.29
N CYS A 4 -2.46 -12.40 -9.25
CA CYS A 4 -1.11 -12.27 -8.76
C CYS A 4 -1.21 -12.51 -7.26
N LEU A 5 -0.94 -13.76 -6.87
CA LEU A 5 -0.67 -14.17 -5.51
C LEU A 5 0.58 -13.41 -5.06
N HIS A 6 0.43 -12.15 -4.67
CA HIS A 6 1.54 -11.34 -4.21
C HIS A 6 2.05 -11.96 -2.90
N MET A 7 3.14 -12.71 -3.02
CA MET A 7 3.87 -13.25 -1.89
C MET A 7 4.92 -12.25 -1.46
N PHE A 8 4.89 -11.89 -0.18
CA PHE A 8 5.85 -10.99 0.44
C PHE A 8 6.59 -11.77 1.52
N LYS A 9 7.88 -12.03 1.29
CA LYS A 9 8.78 -12.73 2.22
C LYS A 9 8.22 -14.08 2.74
N GLY A 10 7.51 -14.81 1.87
CA GLY A 10 6.90 -16.11 2.21
C GLY A 10 5.48 -16.05 2.79
N TYR A 11 4.90 -14.85 2.90
CA TYR A 11 3.50 -14.64 3.29
C TYR A 11 2.66 -14.23 2.07
N ARG A 12 1.45 -14.74 1.98
CA ARG A 12 0.46 -14.34 0.97
C ARG A 12 -0.48 -13.31 1.55
N VAL A 13 -0.79 -12.28 0.77
CA VAL A 13 -1.89 -11.35 1.07
C VAL A 13 -3.17 -11.83 0.36
N PRO A 14 -4.29 -12.02 1.07
CA PRO A 14 -5.57 -12.33 0.46
C PRO A 14 -6.04 -11.21 -0.48
N LEU A 15 -6.73 -11.56 -1.56
CA LEU A 15 -7.20 -10.58 -2.55
C LEU A 15 -8.14 -9.53 -1.92
N GLU A 16 -8.99 -9.96 -0.99
CA GLU A 16 -9.91 -9.09 -0.24
C GLU A 16 -9.14 -7.99 0.51
N THR A 17 -8.03 -8.34 1.16
CA THR A 17 -7.16 -7.39 1.85
C THR A 17 -6.49 -6.43 0.86
N VAL A 18 -6.05 -6.92 -0.31
CA VAL A 18 -5.48 -6.05 -1.36
C VAL A 18 -6.52 -5.02 -1.81
N GLN A 19 -7.76 -5.44 -2.03
CA GLN A 19 -8.86 -4.56 -2.42
C GLN A 19 -9.18 -3.55 -1.31
N ALA A 20 -9.25 -3.98 -0.05
CA ALA A 20 -9.49 -3.11 1.09
C ALA A 20 -8.37 -2.06 1.27
N VAL A 21 -7.10 -2.45 1.14
CA VAL A 21 -5.96 -1.53 1.19
C VAL A 21 -6.02 -0.53 0.04
N ARG A 22 -6.33 -0.99 -1.18
CA ARG A 22 -6.49 -0.10 -2.33
C ARG A 22 -7.62 0.90 -2.13
N GLN A 23 -8.76 0.45 -1.59
CA GLN A 23 -9.88 1.32 -1.28
C GLN A 23 -9.53 2.34 -0.19
N ALA A 24 -8.84 1.93 0.87
CA ALA A 24 -8.36 2.84 1.92
C ALA A 24 -7.40 3.92 1.37
N ILE A 25 -6.55 3.58 0.40
CA ILE A 25 -5.70 4.55 -0.29
C ILE A 25 -6.54 5.55 -1.10
N ILE A 26 -7.60 5.08 -1.77
CA ILE A 26 -8.52 5.94 -2.55
C ILE A 26 -9.34 6.86 -1.64
N ASP A 27 -9.82 6.36 -0.51
CA ASP A 27 -10.65 7.10 0.45
C ASP A 27 -9.86 8.11 1.28
N THR A 28 -8.53 7.97 1.30
CA THR A 28 -7.65 8.92 1.98
C THR A 28 -7.83 10.33 1.41
N ARG A 29 -8.10 11.31 2.27
CA ARG A 29 -8.33 12.71 1.85
C ARG A 29 -7.05 13.51 1.61
N ARG A 30 -5.97 13.23 2.34
CA ARG A 30 -4.73 14.05 2.29
C ARG A 30 -3.47 13.19 2.33
N GLN A 31 -3.18 12.61 3.49
CA GLN A 31 -1.98 11.81 3.73
C GLN A 31 -2.38 10.35 3.97
N VAL A 32 -1.71 9.43 3.30
CA VAL A 32 -1.95 7.99 3.50
C VAL A 32 -1.34 7.57 4.83
N ASP A 33 -2.17 7.01 5.71
CA ASP A 33 -1.73 6.46 6.98
C ASP A 33 -1.15 5.05 6.76
N VAL A 34 0.18 5.01 6.63
CA VAL A 34 0.94 3.76 6.44
C VAL A 34 0.80 2.83 7.63
N VAL A 35 0.63 3.36 8.84
CA VAL A 35 0.48 2.54 10.06
C VAL A 35 -0.88 1.85 10.05
N ALA A 36 -1.94 2.57 9.69
CA ALA A 36 -3.27 1.99 9.52
C ALA A 36 -3.29 0.93 8.40
N LEU A 37 -2.62 1.19 7.27
CA LEU A 37 -2.48 0.18 6.20
C LEU A 37 -1.78 -1.09 6.69
N ARG A 38 -0.69 -0.95 7.45
CA ARG A 38 0.03 -2.10 8.04
C ARG A 38 -0.85 -2.86 9.02
N ALA A 39 -1.58 -2.17 9.89
CA ALA A 39 -2.49 -2.78 10.86
C ALA A 39 -3.61 -3.61 10.19
N MET A 40 -4.04 -3.23 8.98
CA MET A 40 -4.98 -4.04 8.19
C MET A 40 -4.33 -5.27 7.57
N VAL A 41 -3.09 -5.16 7.10
CA VAL A 41 -2.39 -6.26 6.39
C VAL A 41 -1.86 -7.32 7.34
N VAL A 42 -1.24 -6.92 8.46
CA VAL A 42 -0.62 -7.84 9.43
C VAL A 42 -1.53 -9.02 9.84
N PRO A 43 -2.77 -8.81 10.30
CA PRO A 43 -3.64 -9.92 10.72
C PRO A 43 -4.12 -10.79 9.55
N ALA A 44 -4.18 -10.23 8.34
CA ALA A 44 -4.68 -10.92 7.16
C ALA A 44 -3.60 -11.75 6.43
N LEU A 45 -2.32 -11.61 6.80
CA LEU A 45 -1.24 -12.35 6.16
C LEU A 45 -1.34 -13.84 6.42
N VAL A 46 -1.39 -14.61 5.33
CA VAL A 46 -1.39 -16.07 5.36
C VAL A 46 0.04 -16.56 5.21
N ALA A 47 0.54 -17.30 6.20
CA ALA A 47 1.86 -17.92 6.10
C ALA A 47 1.80 -19.09 5.11
N VAL A 48 2.66 -19.06 4.08
CA VAL A 48 2.78 -20.14 3.10
C VAL A 48 4.13 -20.83 3.27
N SER A 49 5.21 -20.05 3.22
CA SER A 49 6.58 -20.51 3.47
C SER A 49 7.40 -19.34 4.00
N PRO A 50 7.13 -18.87 5.23
CA PRO A 50 7.77 -17.68 5.79
C PRO A 50 9.28 -17.86 5.87
N TRP A 51 10.02 -16.81 5.55
CA TRP A 51 11.48 -16.84 5.66
C TRP A 51 11.91 -16.91 7.13
N LEU A 52 12.92 -17.73 7.42
CA LEU A 52 13.39 -18.06 8.78
C LEU A 52 13.73 -16.88 9.71
N ARG A 53 14.00 -15.69 9.15
CA ARG A 53 14.38 -14.49 9.91
C ARG A 53 13.45 -13.30 9.69
N VAL A 54 12.32 -13.52 9.03
CA VAL A 54 11.39 -12.45 8.70
C VAL A 54 10.17 -12.52 9.62
N SER A 55 9.86 -11.40 10.26
CA SER A 55 8.63 -11.29 11.05
C SER A 55 7.42 -11.05 10.14
N ARG A 56 6.22 -11.38 10.63
CA ARG A 56 4.97 -11.09 9.93
C ARG A 56 4.81 -9.58 9.68
N GLU A 57 5.27 -8.75 10.61
CA GLU A 57 5.27 -7.30 10.46
C GLU A 57 6.17 -6.85 9.31
N GLU A 58 7.37 -7.40 9.21
CA GLU A 58 8.29 -7.10 8.10
C GLU A 58 7.76 -7.52 6.73
N ALA A 59 6.96 -8.59 6.67
CA ALA A 59 6.25 -8.99 5.46
C ALA A 59 5.10 -8.02 5.14
N ALA A 60 4.37 -7.54 6.15
CA ALA A 60 3.33 -6.53 5.97
C ALA A 60 3.90 -5.19 5.50
N VAL A 61 5.06 -4.77 6.02
CA VAL A 61 5.77 -3.57 5.56
C VAL A 61 6.06 -3.68 4.06
N ALA A 62 6.66 -4.80 3.62
CA ALA A 62 6.99 -5.02 2.22
C ALA A 62 5.74 -5.05 1.32
N ALA A 63 4.65 -5.63 1.80
CA ALA A 63 3.37 -5.63 1.10
C ALA A 63 2.82 -4.20 0.91
N VAL A 64 2.76 -3.43 2.00
CA VAL A 64 2.25 -2.05 1.98
C VAL A 64 3.12 -1.15 1.10
N GLU A 65 4.45 -1.29 1.14
CA GLU A 65 5.35 -0.56 0.27
C GLU A 65 5.10 -0.89 -1.21
N SER A 66 4.88 -2.16 -1.55
CA SER A 66 4.52 -2.57 -2.91
C SER A 66 3.18 -1.95 -3.34
N PHE A 67 2.16 -1.97 -2.48
CA PHE A 67 0.85 -1.38 -2.81
C PHE A 67 0.93 0.14 -2.99
N LEU A 68 1.73 0.83 -2.17
CA LEU A 68 1.98 2.26 -2.32
C LEU A 68 2.74 2.56 -3.60
N PHE A 69 3.71 1.72 -3.98
CA PHE A 69 4.42 1.85 -5.24
C PHE A 69 3.49 1.70 -6.45
N ASP A 70 2.60 0.70 -6.42
CA ASP A 70 1.57 0.52 -7.45
C ASP A 70 0.60 1.70 -7.49
N ALA A 71 0.22 2.26 -6.34
CA ALA A 71 -0.62 3.45 -6.26
C ALA A 71 0.07 4.72 -6.79
N VAL A 72 1.40 4.85 -6.59
CA VAL A 72 2.20 5.91 -7.22
C VAL A 72 2.21 5.73 -8.74
N ARG A 73 2.46 4.51 -9.22
CA ARG A 73 2.45 4.18 -10.66
C ARG A 73 1.08 4.43 -11.29
N ALA A 74 0.00 4.21 -10.55
CA ALA A 74 -1.37 4.50 -10.98
C ALA A 74 -1.75 6.00 -10.89
N GLY A 75 -0.85 6.87 -10.40
CA GLY A 75 -1.10 8.29 -10.26
C GLY A 75 -2.08 8.66 -9.13
N LEU A 76 -2.37 7.74 -8.21
CA LEU A 76 -3.30 7.97 -7.09
C LEU A 76 -2.63 8.76 -5.95
N VAL A 77 -1.35 8.48 -5.71
CA VAL A 77 -0.58 9.08 -4.62
C VAL A 77 0.78 9.56 -5.13
N LYS A 78 1.29 10.63 -4.53
CA LYS A 78 2.64 11.15 -4.75
C LYS A 78 3.48 10.82 -3.52
N ARG A 79 4.62 10.18 -3.75
CA ARG A 79 5.64 9.99 -2.71
C ARG A 79 6.39 11.32 -2.52
N HIS A 80 6.39 11.81 -1.29
CA HIS A 80 7.21 12.93 -0.86
C HIS A 80 8.27 12.40 0.10
N SER A 81 9.54 12.42 -0.32
CA SER A 81 10.67 12.05 0.52
C SER A 81 11.53 13.28 0.73
N ASN A 82 11.64 13.71 1.99
CA ASN A 82 12.66 14.69 2.38
C ASN A 82 13.86 13.92 2.94
N ALA A 83 15.08 14.41 2.72
CA ALA A 83 16.33 13.76 3.13
C ALA A 83 16.45 13.46 4.65
N TRP A 84 15.52 13.98 5.46
CA TRP A 84 15.53 13.90 6.92
C TRP A 84 14.27 13.29 7.54
N THR A 85 13.27 12.92 6.73
CA THR A 85 11.96 12.47 7.23
C THR A 85 11.52 11.18 6.56
N PHE A 86 10.77 10.35 7.29
CA PHE A 86 10.14 9.18 6.72
C PHE A 86 9.33 9.58 5.47
N PRO A 87 9.40 8.81 4.37
CA PRO A 87 8.64 9.12 3.18
C PRO A 87 7.16 9.26 3.54
N HIS A 88 6.55 10.35 3.09
CA HIS A 88 5.13 10.60 3.25
C HIS A 88 4.44 10.43 1.90
N TRP A 89 3.30 9.73 1.89
CA TRP A 89 2.50 9.56 0.69
C TRP A 89 1.29 10.47 0.77
N TRP A 90 1.20 11.37 -0.19
CA TRP A 90 0.11 12.33 -0.30
C TRP A 90 -0.79 11.93 -1.45
N ARG A 91 -2.10 12.03 -1.28
CA ARG A 91 -3.02 11.86 -2.41
C ARG A 91 -2.73 12.92 -3.46
N VAL A 92 -2.65 12.51 -4.72
CA VAL A 92 -2.61 13.47 -5.83
C VAL A 92 -3.96 14.17 -5.81
N ARG A 93 -3.98 15.49 -5.57
CA ARG A 93 -5.16 16.28 -5.90
C ARG A 93 -5.36 16.11 -7.40
N GLN A 94 -6.42 15.43 -7.81
CA GLN A 94 -6.91 15.62 -9.17
C GLN A 94 -7.02 17.14 -9.32
N PRO A 95 -6.39 17.76 -10.34
CA PRO A 95 -6.83 19.08 -10.71
C PRO A 95 -8.34 18.96 -10.90
N GLU A 96 -9.11 19.73 -10.13
CA GLU A 96 -10.49 20.04 -10.49
C GLU A 96 -10.50 20.21 -12.00
N ALA A 97 -11.37 19.46 -12.67
CA ALA A 97 -11.54 19.54 -14.10
C ALA A 97 -11.46 21.02 -14.47
N ALA A 98 -10.40 21.39 -15.20
CA ALA A 98 -10.35 22.69 -15.80
C ALA A 98 -11.67 22.82 -16.54
N GLU A 99 -12.48 23.80 -16.13
CA GLU A 99 -13.67 24.22 -16.84
C GLU A 99 -13.27 24.38 -18.31
N CYS A 100 -13.61 23.37 -19.12
CA CYS A 100 -13.64 23.56 -20.55
C CYS A 100 -14.84 24.46 -20.81
N ARG A 101 -14.52 25.76 -20.92
CA ARG A 101 -15.29 26.81 -21.57
C ARG A 101 -16.00 26.33 -22.83
#